data_AF-A0A5K1D802-F1
#
_entry.id   AF-A0A5K1D802-F1
#
_cell.length_a   1.000
_cell.length_b   1.000
_cell.length_c   1.000
_cell.angle_alpha   90.00
_cell.angle_beta   90.00
_cell.angle_gamma   90.00
#
_symmetry.space_group_name_H-M   'P 1'
#
loop_
_entity.id
_entity.type
_entity.pdbx_description
1 polymer ?
#
loop_
_entity_poly.entity_id
_entity_poly.type
_entity_poly.pdbx_seq_one_letter_code
_entity_poly.pdbx_strand_id
1 'polypeptide(L)' 'VNPMAETSEGQLVAADAKLNFDDNAAFRQKEIFCLRDSSQEDPRE' A
#
# COMPACT_ATOMS: atom_id res chain seq x y z
N VAL A 1 2.00 -0.02 8.65
CA VAL A 1 0.87 -0.67 9.34
C VAL A 1 0.64 0.06 10.64
N ASN A 2 -0.54 0.65 10.83
CA ASN A 2 -0.94 1.29 12.08
C ASN A 2 -2.46 1.51 12.10
N PRO A 3 -3.22 0.89 13.01
CA PRO A 3 -2.76 0.02 14.09
C PRO A 3 -2.48 -1.42 13.64
N MET A 4 -1.56 -2.07 14.35
CA MET A 4 -1.50 -3.54 14.41
C MET A 4 -2.41 -3.96 15.56
N ALA A 5 -3.54 -4.60 15.26
CA ALA A 5 -4.54 -4.98 16.24
C ALA A 5 -4.44 -6.48 16.58
N GLU A 6 -5.01 -6.87 17.71
CA GLU A 6 -5.14 -8.26 18.13
C GLU A 6 -6.63 -8.62 18.20
N THR A 7 -7.04 -9.71 17.56
CA THR A 7 -8.42 -10.20 17.63
C THR A 7 -8.71 -10.82 18.99
N SER A 8 -9.99 -11.01 19.32
CA SER A 8 -10.38 -11.70 20.57
C SER A 8 -9.88 -13.15 20.67
N GLU A 9 -9.48 -13.74 19.55
CA GLU A 9 -8.90 -15.08 19.44
C GLU A 9 -7.35 -15.06 19.55
N GLY A 10 -6.76 -13.89 19.80
CA GLY A 10 -5.30 -13.71 19.93
C GLY A 10 -4.54 -13.63 18.61
N GLN A 11 -5.22 -13.36 17.49
CA GLN A 11 -4.56 -13.22 16.18
C GLN A 11 -4.14 -11.78 15.93
N LEU A 12 -2.90 -11.56 15.51
CA LEU A 12 -2.43 -10.24 15.08
C LEU A 12 -2.91 -9.93 13.66
N VAL A 13 -3.48 -8.74 13.47
CA VAL A 13 -4.00 -8.25 12.20
C VAL A 13 -3.53 -6.83 11.91
N ALA A 14 -3.12 -6.58 10.67
CA ALA A 14 -2.87 -5.24 10.17
C ALA A 14 -4.21 -4.56 9.87
N ALA A 15 -4.74 -3.78 10.82
CA ALA A 15 -6.05 -3.16 10.68
C ALA A 15 -6.04 -2.00 9.66
N ASP A 16 -4.93 -1.27 9.58
CA ASP A 16 -4.69 -0.26 8.56
C ASP A 16 -3.20 -0.21 8.17
N ALA A 17 -2.93 0.17 6.93
CA ALA A 17 -1.59 0.27 6.39
C ALA A 17 -1.49 1.30 5.26
N LYS A 18 -0.51 2.20 5.39
CA LYS A 18 0.02 2.96 4.26
C LYS A 18 1.27 2.26 3.72
N LEU A 19 1.30 2.07 2.41
CA LEU A 19 2.43 1.50 1.67
C LEU A 19 2.88 2.52 0.62
N ASN A 20 4.19 2.66 0.43
CA ASN A 20 4.79 3.41 -0.66
C ASN A 20 5.74 2.48 -1.40
N PHE A 21 5.80 2.60 -2.72
CA PHE A 21 6.64 1.76 -3.57
C PHE A 21 7.81 2.58 -4.13
N ASP A 22 8.93 1.92 -4.41
CA ASP A 22 10.05 2.54 -5.12
C ASP A 22 9.76 2.55 -6.63
N ASP A 23 9.57 3.73 -7.19
CA ASP A 23 9.25 3.93 -8.62
C ASP A 23 10.32 3.35 -9.55
N ASN A 24 11.59 3.30 -9.12
CA ASN A 24 12.65 2.70 -9.91
C ASN A 24 12.47 1.18 -10.10
N ALA A 25 11.63 0.53 -9.29
CA ALA A 25 11.33 -0.89 -9.41
C ALA A 25 10.16 -1.20 -10.36
N ALA A 26 9.52 -0.19 -10.95
CA ALA A 26 8.32 -0.37 -11.78
C ALA A 26 8.49 -1.36 -12.93
N PHE A 27 9.67 -1.40 -13.55
CA PHE A 27 9.96 -2.29 -14.69
C PHE A 27 9.79 -3.78 -14.38
N ARG A 28 9.94 -4.17 -13.10
CA ARG A 28 9.88 -5.57 -12.62
C ARG A 28 8.70 -5.85 -11.68
N GLN A 29 7.87 -4.86 -11.36
CA GLN A 29 6.73 -4.98 -10.44
C GLN A 29 5.40 -4.62 -11.14
N LYS A 30 5.19 -5.19 -12.33
CA LYS A 30 4.08 -4.78 -13.22
C LYS A 30 2.71 -4.83 -12.53
N GLU A 31 2.42 -5.90 -11.79
CA GLU A 31 1.13 -6.08 -11.11
C GLU A 31 0.83 -4.97 -10.09
N ILE A 32 1.85 -4.55 -9.31
CA ILE A 32 1.69 -3.49 -8.31
C ILE A 32 1.46 -2.14 -9.00
N PHE A 33 2.26 -1.81 -10.00
CA PHE A 33 2.13 -0.53 -10.71
C PHE A 33 0.88 -0.45 -11.61
N CYS A 34 0.28 -1.58 -11.97
CA CYS A 34 -1.05 -1.62 -12.58
C CYS A 34 -2.17 -1.16 -11.64
N LEU A 35 -1.94 -1.12 -10.31
CA LEU A 35 -2.89 -0.63 -9.31
C LEU A 35 -2.73 0.87 -9.03
N ARG A 36 -1.85 1.59 -9.75
CA ARG A 36 -1.64 3.03 -9.59
C ARG A 36 -2.92 3.79 -9.92
N ASP A 37 -3.34 4.68 -9.03
CA ASP A 37 -4.51 5.55 -9.21
C ASP A 37 -4.07 7.02 -9.32
N SER A 38 -3.99 7.52 -10.54
CA SER A 38 -3.60 8.91 -10.84
C SER A 38 -4.57 9.96 -10.31
N SER A 39 -5.79 9.59 -9.88
CA SER A 39 -6.72 10.55 -9.29
C SER A 39 -6.32 10.99 -7.88
N GLN A 40 -5.42 10.25 -7.23
CA GLN A 40 -4.89 10.55 -5.90
C GLN A 40 -3.63 11.42 -5.94
N GLU A 41 -3.11 11.71 -7.12
CA GLU A 41 -1.88 12.49 -7.35
C GLU A 41 -2.23 13.96 -7.65
N ASP A 42 -1.27 14.88 -7.46
CA ASP A 42 -1.48 16.26 -7.90
C ASP A 42 -1.52 16.27 -9.44
N PRO A 43 -2.55 16.85 -10.09
CA PRO A 43 -2.66 16.85 -11.55
C PRO A 43 -1.51 17.55 -12.28
N ARG A 44 -0.65 18.27 -11.56
CA ARG A 44 0.50 19.01 -12.11
C ARG A 44 1.83 18.25 -11.97
N GLU A 45 1.84 17.15 -11.25
CA GLU A 45 2.94 16.17 -11.27
C GLU A 45 2.81 15.25 -12.49
#